data_AF-A0A0H2SNQ4-F1
#
_entry.id   AF-A0A0H2SNQ4-F1
#
_cell.length_a   1.000
_cell.length_b   1.000
_cell.length_c   1.000
_cell.angle_alpha   90.00
_cell.angle_beta   90.00
_cell.angle_gamma   90.00
#
_symmetry.space_group_name_H-M   'P 1'
#
loop_
_entity.id
_entity.type
_entity.pdbx_description
1 polymer ?
#
loop_
_entity_poly.entity_id
_entity_poly.type
_entity_poly.pdbx_seq_one_letter_code
_entity_poly.pdbx_strand_id
1 'polypeptide(L)'
;MSRFMFAVSALVLLAGQALSLNVTLGSTNFTVLQLLEVPTGTYSTPCASLCNTANSTIQDGDDVCLCTNTIGSQLVMCEQCMMDNLVELNLKAPDVRVGSNAAISAYSTACNASQTAQFVFAPPIALTQSPAFNTIQEPILNTPETVVVVGFGAILGASALFLFANI
;
A
#
# COMPACT_ATOMS: atom_id res chain seq x y z
N MET A 1 11.34 -51.65 -3.45
CA MET A 1 10.03 -50.96 -3.61
C MET A 1 9.68 -50.00 -2.48
N SER A 2 9.91 -50.33 -1.19
CA SER A 2 9.55 -49.46 -0.04
C SER A 2 10.24 -48.06 -0.01
N ARG A 3 11.44 -47.91 -0.58
CA ARG A 3 12.16 -46.61 -0.60
C ARG A 3 11.60 -45.56 -1.57
N PHE A 4 10.82 -45.97 -2.58
CA PHE A 4 10.26 -45.04 -3.58
C PHE A 4 9.00 -44.34 -3.07
N MET A 5 8.24 -44.98 -2.16
CA MET A 5 7.01 -44.40 -1.58
C MET A 5 7.29 -43.23 -0.62
N PHE A 6 8.39 -43.26 0.13
CA PHE A 6 8.75 -42.15 1.02
C PHE A 6 9.15 -40.87 0.26
N ALA A 7 9.79 -41.02 -0.91
CA ALA A 7 10.17 -39.88 -1.74
C ALA A 7 8.96 -39.16 -2.37
N VAL A 8 7.93 -39.92 -2.78
CA VAL A 8 6.71 -39.35 -3.38
C VAL A 8 5.84 -38.64 -2.34
N SER A 9 5.76 -39.15 -1.10
CA SER A 9 5.03 -38.49 0.00
C SER A 9 5.67 -37.15 0.40
N ALA A 10 7.00 -37.07 0.44
CA ALA A 10 7.70 -35.81 0.73
C ALA A 10 7.50 -34.76 -0.38
N LEU A 11 7.42 -35.18 -1.64
CA LEU A 11 7.20 -34.28 -2.78
C LEU A 11 5.79 -33.67 -2.83
N VAL A 12 4.77 -34.41 -2.39
CA VAL A 12 3.38 -33.89 -2.33
C VAL A 12 3.19 -32.93 -1.14
N LEU A 13 3.92 -33.13 -0.03
CA LEU A 13 3.92 -32.20 1.11
C LEU A 13 4.70 -30.91 0.82
N LEU A 14 5.74 -30.95 -0.02
CA LEU A 14 6.47 -29.75 -0.44
C LEU A 14 5.77 -28.97 -1.57
N ALA A 15 4.98 -29.63 -2.42
CA ALA A 15 4.27 -28.96 -3.52
C ALA A 15 3.17 -28.00 -3.05
N GLY A 16 2.66 -28.17 -1.82
CA GLY A 16 1.73 -27.23 -1.19
C GLY A 16 2.37 -25.93 -0.72
N GLN A 17 3.71 -25.88 -0.54
CA GLN A 17 4.40 -24.69 -0.03
C GLN A 17 4.83 -23.70 -1.12
N ALA A 18 4.51 -23.98 -2.39
CA ALA A 18 5.05 -23.23 -3.52
C ALA A 18 4.00 -22.45 -4.32
N LEU A 19 2.74 -22.39 -3.87
CA LEU A 19 1.75 -21.55 -4.54
C LEU A 19 1.80 -20.12 -4.02
N SER A 20 3.00 -19.53 -3.96
CA SER A 20 3.22 -18.18 -3.46
C SER A 20 2.24 -17.21 -4.14
N LEU A 21 1.34 -16.64 -3.35
CA LEU A 21 0.40 -15.63 -3.83
C LEU A 21 1.18 -14.51 -4.54
N ASN A 22 0.95 -14.38 -5.84
CA ASN A 22 1.72 -13.47 -6.69
C ASN A 22 0.95 -12.16 -6.83
N VAL A 23 1.55 -11.08 -6.35
CA VAL A 23 0.99 -9.73 -6.28
C VAL A 23 1.63 -8.89 -7.38
N THR A 24 0.82 -8.35 -8.28
CA THR A 24 1.33 -7.55 -9.40
C THR A 24 1.27 -6.07 -9.06
N LEU A 25 2.43 -5.41 -9.01
CA LEU A 25 2.56 -3.96 -8.86
C LEU A 25 3.14 -3.37 -10.13
N GLY A 26 2.32 -2.64 -10.88
CA GLY A 26 2.72 -2.11 -12.19
C GLY A 26 3.04 -3.23 -13.18
N SER A 27 4.29 -3.29 -13.64
CA SER A 27 4.80 -4.32 -14.57
C SER A 27 5.58 -5.44 -13.88
N THR A 28 5.73 -5.39 -12.56
CA THR A 28 6.54 -6.33 -11.78
C THR A 28 5.67 -7.19 -10.88
N ASN A 29 5.95 -8.50 -10.87
CA ASN A 29 5.27 -9.46 -10.02
C ASN A 29 6.12 -9.72 -8.77
N PHE A 30 5.51 -9.62 -7.61
CA PHE A 30 6.14 -9.85 -6.32
C PHE A 30 5.39 -10.92 -5.55
N THR A 31 6.12 -11.78 -4.85
CA THR A 31 5.50 -12.67 -3.86
C THR A 31 5.12 -11.90 -2.61
N VAL A 32 4.16 -12.39 -1.82
CA VAL A 32 3.77 -11.77 -0.53
C VAL A 32 4.96 -11.62 0.41
N LEU A 33 5.84 -12.62 0.47
CA LEU A 33 7.08 -12.57 1.27
C LEU A 33 7.99 -11.45 0.82
N GLN A 34 8.18 -11.33 -0.50
CA GLN A 34 8.93 -10.20 -1.02
C GLN A 34 8.23 -8.90 -0.63
N LEU A 35 6.89 -8.81 -0.64
CA LEU A 35 6.16 -7.57 -0.37
C LEU A 35 6.49 -6.99 1.01
N LEU A 36 6.73 -7.87 2.00
CA LEU A 36 7.18 -7.50 3.34
C LEU A 36 8.70 -7.30 3.44
N GLU A 37 9.49 -7.72 2.45
CA GLU A 37 10.93 -7.48 2.38
C GLU A 37 11.18 -6.02 1.95
N VAL A 38 10.81 -5.11 2.84
CA VAL A 38 10.97 -3.68 2.70
C VAL A 38 12.38 -3.31 3.18
N PRO A 39 13.14 -2.49 2.41
CA PRO A 39 14.44 -2.03 2.86
C PRO A 39 14.34 -1.31 4.21
N THR A 40 15.25 -1.65 5.13
CA THR A 40 15.29 -1.03 6.45
C THR A 40 15.77 0.41 6.35
N GLY A 41 15.11 1.30 7.09
CA GLY A 41 15.41 2.73 7.10
C GLY A 41 14.86 3.41 8.36
N THR A 42 15.05 4.72 8.44
CA THR A 42 14.54 5.54 9.57
C THR A 42 13.01 5.47 9.70
N TYR A 43 12.31 5.20 8.60
CA TYR A 43 10.86 5.02 8.54
C TYR A 43 10.38 3.63 8.98
N SER A 44 11.23 2.60 8.99
CA SER A 44 10.83 1.22 9.31
C SER A 44 11.01 0.87 10.78
N THR A 45 11.96 1.50 11.48
CA THR A 45 12.27 1.25 12.90
C THR A 45 11.05 1.35 13.82
N PRO A 46 10.23 2.43 13.78
CA PRO A 46 9.06 2.56 14.64
C PRO A 46 7.94 1.56 14.29
N CYS A 47 7.89 1.08 13.06
CA CYS A 47 6.86 0.17 12.56
C CYS A 47 7.28 -1.31 12.59
N ALA A 48 8.54 -1.59 12.97
CA ALA A 48 9.11 -2.93 12.91
C ALA A 48 8.30 -3.96 13.71
N SER A 49 7.72 -3.59 14.85
CA SER A 49 6.90 -4.50 15.66
C SER A 49 5.61 -4.94 14.94
N LEU A 50 4.93 -4.01 14.28
CA LEU A 50 3.71 -4.28 13.50
C LEU A 50 4.04 -5.14 12.27
N CYS A 51 5.11 -4.78 11.56
CA CYS A 51 5.53 -5.51 10.37
C CYS A 51 6.09 -6.90 10.70
N ASN A 52 6.81 -7.07 11.80
CA ASN A 52 7.27 -8.38 12.26
C ASN A 52 6.12 -9.30 12.65
N THR A 53 5.06 -8.76 13.24
CA THR A 53 3.85 -9.53 13.58
C THR A 53 3.15 -10.03 12.32
N ALA A 54 3.06 -9.20 11.28
CA ALA A 54 2.55 -9.62 9.98
C ALA A 54 3.45 -10.69 9.35
N ASN A 55 4.77 -10.50 9.39
CA ASN A 55 5.75 -11.44 8.81
C ASN A 55 5.69 -12.83 9.48
N SER A 56 5.63 -12.88 10.82
CA SER A 56 5.51 -14.17 11.54
C SER A 56 4.21 -14.89 11.19
N THR A 57 3.11 -14.15 11.02
CA THR A 57 1.81 -14.74 10.67
C THR A 57 1.78 -15.25 9.22
N ILE A 58 2.54 -14.61 8.32
CA ILE A 58 2.67 -15.01 6.91
C ILE A 58 3.58 -16.23 6.76
N GLN A 59 4.65 -16.34 7.55
CA GLN A 59 5.58 -17.48 7.45
C GLN A 59 4.96 -18.82 7.89
N ASP A 60 3.94 -18.78 8.75
CA ASP A 60 3.28 -19.98 9.30
C ASP A 60 2.01 -20.40 8.51
N GLY A 61 1.63 -19.69 7.44
CA GLY A 61 0.34 -19.87 6.75
C GLY A 61 0.43 -20.50 5.34
N ASP A 62 -0.50 -21.41 5.03
CA ASP A 62 -0.83 -21.79 3.64
C ASP A 62 -1.51 -20.63 2.90
N ASP A 63 -1.58 -20.64 1.56
CA ASP A 63 -2.18 -19.54 0.77
C ASP A 63 -3.64 -19.21 1.12
N VAL A 64 -4.36 -20.20 1.64
CA VAL A 64 -5.73 -20.02 2.17
C VAL A 64 -5.72 -19.23 3.47
N CYS A 65 -4.67 -19.39 4.28
CA CYS A 65 -4.48 -18.68 5.54
C CYS A 65 -3.97 -17.25 5.32
N LEU A 66 -3.21 -17.01 4.24
CA LEU A 66 -2.76 -15.67 3.87
C LEU A 66 -3.94 -14.73 3.64
N CYS A 67 -4.98 -15.19 2.93
CA CYS A 67 -6.16 -14.40 2.64
C CYS A 67 -7.18 -14.37 3.79
N THR A 68 -6.72 -13.97 4.98
CA THR A 68 -7.58 -13.73 6.16
C THR A 68 -7.64 -12.25 6.51
N ASN A 69 -8.78 -11.82 7.07
CA ASN A 69 -8.98 -10.42 7.46
C ASN A 69 -7.93 -9.97 8.51
N THR A 70 -7.49 -10.90 9.36
CA THR A 70 -6.45 -10.66 10.38
C THR A 70 -5.10 -10.30 9.77
N ILE A 71 -4.60 -11.09 8.81
CA ILE A 71 -3.32 -10.77 8.12
C ILE A 71 -3.47 -9.49 7.32
N GLY A 72 -4.61 -9.35 6.66
CA GLY A 72 -5.01 -8.13 5.99
C GLY A 72 -4.88 -6.86 6.85
N SER A 73 -5.50 -6.87 8.02
CA SER A 73 -5.48 -5.71 8.93
C SER A 73 -4.08 -5.45 9.49
N GLN A 74 -3.32 -6.51 9.82
CA GLN A 74 -1.93 -6.37 10.26
C GLN A 74 -1.05 -5.74 9.17
N LEU A 75 -1.24 -6.14 7.91
CA LEU A 75 -0.52 -5.58 6.77
C LEU A 75 -0.87 -4.11 6.57
N VAL A 76 -2.16 -3.76 6.60
CA VAL A 76 -2.62 -2.36 6.54
C VAL A 76 -2.03 -1.54 7.68
N MET A 77 -2.00 -2.06 8.91
CA MET A 77 -1.42 -1.35 10.05
C MET A 77 0.09 -1.12 9.90
N CYS A 78 0.84 -2.11 9.39
CA CYS A 78 2.26 -1.96 9.09
C CYS A 78 2.50 -0.88 8.03
N GLU A 79 1.78 -0.96 6.91
CA GLU A 79 1.89 0.00 5.79
C GLU A 79 1.44 1.41 6.19
N GLN A 80 0.37 1.52 7.00
CA GLN A 80 -0.11 2.79 7.55
C GLN A 80 0.94 3.44 8.44
N CYS A 81 1.54 2.67 9.35
CA CYS A 81 2.61 3.18 10.20
C CYS A 81 3.80 3.68 9.37
N MET A 82 4.19 2.94 8.33
CA MET A 82 5.29 3.35 7.45
C MET A 82 4.96 4.63 6.68
N MET A 83 3.75 4.73 6.15
CA MET A 83 3.28 5.93 5.47
C MET A 83 3.25 7.14 6.43
N ASP A 84 2.71 6.97 7.63
CA ASP A 84 2.65 8.04 8.64
C ASP A 84 4.06 8.55 8.99
N ASN A 85 5.03 7.65 9.16
CA ASN A 85 6.41 8.03 9.42
C ASN A 85 7.09 8.72 8.23
N LEU A 86 6.84 8.26 7.01
CA LEU A 86 7.37 8.93 5.80
C LEU A 86 6.85 10.36 5.70
N VAL A 87 5.58 10.58 6.04
CA VAL A 87 4.94 11.90 6.04
C VAL A 87 5.51 12.78 7.14
N GLU A 88 5.63 12.26 8.37
CA GLU A 88 6.18 13.00 9.50
C GLU A 88 7.63 13.44 9.25
N LEU A 89 8.44 12.56 8.65
CA LEU A 89 9.82 12.86 8.29
C LEU A 89 9.95 13.67 6.99
N ASN A 90 8.84 13.93 6.28
CA ASN A 90 8.81 14.55 4.96
C ASN A 90 9.78 13.88 3.96
N LEU A 91 9.81 12.54 4.00
CA LEU A 91 10.65 11.72 3.13
C LEU A 91 9.83 11.11 2.01
N LYS A 92 10.43 11.08 0.82
CA LYS A 92 9.87 10.32 -0.30
C LYS A 92 10.04 8.82 -0.01
N ALA A 93 9.01 8.03 -0.31
CA ALA A 93 9.10 6.57 -0.26
C ALA A 93 10.27 6.08 -1.13
N PRO A 94 11.25 5.35 -0.56
CA PRO A 94 12.42 4.89 -1.29
C PRO A 94 12.09 3.73 -2.24
N ASP A 95 11.01 3.00 -1.96
CA ASP A 95 10.50 1.90 -2.76
C ASP A 95 8.99 2.11 -2.98
N VAL A 96 8.48 1.67 -4.14
CA VAL A 96 7.06 1.74 -4.53
C VAL A 96 6.15 0.88 -3.66
N ARG A 97 6.74 0.06 -2.78
CA ARG A 97 6.06 -0.87 -1.88
C ARG A 97 5.80 -0.25 -0.52
N VAL A 98 6.63 0.71 -0.08
CA VAL A 98 6.54 1.31 1.26
C VAL A 98 5.38 2.30 1.31
N GLY A 99 4.41 2.06 2.20
CA GLY A 99 3.25 2.93 2.40
C GLY A 99 2.36 2.99 1.16
N SER A 100 2.30 1.90 0.38
CA SER A 100 1.73 1.92 -0.96
C SER A 100 0.31 1.37 -0.98
N ASN A 101 -0.66 2.23 -1.32
CA ASN A 101 -2.03 1.78 -1.48
C ASN A 101 -2.21 0.82 -2.66
N ALA A 102 -1.33 0.92 -3.66
CA ALA A 102 -1.28 -0.01 -4.77
C ALA A 102 -0.85 -1.42 -4.31
N ALA A 103 0.06 -1.53 -3.35
CA ALA A 103 0.47 -2.81 -2.77
C ALA A 103 -0.68 -3.52 -2.06
N ILE A 104 -1.41 -2.79 -1.21
CA ILE A 104 -2.57 -3.34 -0.48
C ILE A 104 -3.70 -3.71 -1.44
N SER A 105 -3.97 -2.87 -2.45
CA SER A 105 -4.97 -3.19 -3.47
C SER A 105 -4.59 -4.45 -4.25
N ALA A 106 -3.33 -4.58 -4.65
CA ALA A 106 -2.86 -5.75 -5.40
C ALA A 106 -2.91 -7.02 -4.54
N TYR A 107 -2.59 -6.93 -3.25
CA TYR A 107 -2.76 -8.03 -2.29
C TYR A 107 -4.22 -8.48 -2.20
N SER A 108 -5.14 -7.52 -2.05
CA SER A 108 -6.58 -7.81 -2.03
C SER A 108 -7.05 -8.45 -3.33
N THR A 109 -6.60 -7.96 -4.48
CA THR A 109 -6.92 -8.57 -5.78
C THR A 109 -6.39 -10.00 -5.89
N ALA A 110 -5.15 -10.24 -5.46
CA ALA A 110 -4.57 -11.58 -5.48
C ALA A 110 -5.36 -12.54 -4.57
N CYS A 111 -5.76 -12.08 -3.39
CA CYS A 111 -6.58 -12.87 -2.47
C CYS A 111 -7.99 -13.17 -2.99
N ASN A 112 -8.60 -12.25 -3.73
CA ASN A 112 -9.88 -12.51 -4.40
C ASN A 112 -9.74 -13.48 -5.60
N ALA A 113 -8.58 -13.51 -6.25
CA ALA A 113 -8.30 -14.42 -7.37
C ALA A 113 -8.01 -15.86 -6.90
N SER A 114 -7.47 -16.03 -5.70
CA SER A 114 -7.32 -17.32 -5.05
C SER A 114 -8.71 -17.79 -4.57
N GLN A 115 -9.39 -18.62 -5.36
CA GLN A 115 -10.80 -19.05 -5.20
C GLN A 115 -11.13 -19.79 -3.87
N THR A 116 -10.22 -19.80 -2.91
CA THR A 116 -10.25 -20.64 -1.71
C THR A 116 -10.88 -19.97 -0.48
N ALA A 117 -11.18 -18.67 -0.54
CA ALA A 117 -11.94 -18.00 0.51
C ALA A 117 -12.71 -16.81 -0.08
N GLN A 118 -13.95 -16.61 0.37
CA GLN A 118 -14.66 -15.34 0.19
C GLN A 118 -13.93 -14.27 1.01
N PHE A 119 -12.82 -13.76 0.47
CA PHE A 119 -12.02 -12.74 1.10
C PHE A 119 -12.72 -11.38 0.94
N VAL A 120 -13.63 -11.11 1.87
CA VAL A 120 -14.25 -9.79 1.99
C VAL A 120 -13.40 -8.99 2.96
N PHE A 121 -12.55 -8.13 2.41
CA PHE A 121 -11.82 -7.14 3.20
C PHE A 121 -12.82 -6.14 3.78
N ALA A 122 -13.02 -6.19 5.09
CA ALA A 122 -13.94 -5.29 5.80
C ALA A 122 -13.38 -3.87 6.04
N PRO A 123 -12.06 -3.66 6.22
CA PRO A 123 -11.50 -2.30 6.24
C PRO A 123 -11.52 -1.68 4.83
N PRO A 124 -11.57 -0.34 4.71
CA PRO A 124 -11.29 0.29 3.43
C PRO A 124 -9.88 -0.14 2.98
N ILE A 125 -9.77 -0.58 1.73
CA ILE A 125 -8.51 -0.96 1.05
C ILE A 125 -7.71 0.31 0.71
N ALA A 126 -7.74 1.29 1.61
CA ALA A 126 -7.18 2.60 1.45
C ALA A 126 -6.49 2.94 2.76
N LEU A 127 -5.19 3.18 2.68
CA LEU A 127 -4.48 3.84 3.76
C LEU A 127 -5.21 5.16 4.07
N THR A 128 -5.53 5.36 5.33
CA THR A 128 -6.18 6.60 5.77
C THR A 128 -5.15 7.71 5.69
N GLN A 129 -5.56 8.89 5.21
CA GLN A 129 -4.66 10.03 5.17
C GLN A 129 -4.07 10.29 6.57
N SER A 130 -2.75 10.31 6.67
CA SER A 130 -2.06 10.52 7.93
C SER A 130 -2.56 11.81 8.58
N PRO A 131 -2.90 11.83 9.88
CA PRO A 131 -3.28 13.07 10.56
C PRO A 131 -2.16 14.13 10.51
N ALA A 132 -0.90 13.72 10.32
CA ALA A 132 0.24 14.61 10.11
C ALA A 132 0.15 15.41 8.80
N PHE A 133 -0.54 14.92 7.75
CA PHE A 133 -0.71 15.67 6.50
C PHE A 133 -1.47 16.97 6.70
N ASN A 134 -2.43 17.02 7.63
CA ASN A 134 -3.18 18.23 7.93
C ASN A 134 -2.34 19.30 8.65
N THR A 135 -1.14 18.96 9.12
CA THR A 135 -0.26 19.90 9.81
C THR A 135 0.80 20.50 8.90
N ILE A 136 1.15 19.84 7.79
CA ILE A 136 2.32 20.25 7.00
C ILE A 136 1.98 21.35 5.99
N GLN A 137 0.79 21.39 5.38
CA GLN A 137 0.36 22.55 4.58
C GLN A 137 -1.17 22.62 4.51
N GLU A 138 -1.80 23.33 5.44
CA GLU A 138 -2.58 24.45 4.91
C GLU A 138 -1.51 25.45 4.48
N PRO A 139 -1.25 25.66 3.18
CA PRO A 139 -0.68 26.93 2.81
C PRO A 139 -1.77 27.91 3.23
N ILE A 140 -1.64 28.46 4.43
CA ILE A 140 -2.15 29.80 4.71
C ILE A 140 -1.39 30.63 3.68
N LEU A 141 -1.91 30.69 2.44
CA LEU A 141 -1.54 31.74 1.50
C LEU A 141 -1.79 32.97 2.35
N ASN A 142 -0.69 33.61 2.73
CA ASN A 142 -0.77 34.86 3.42
C ASN A 142 -1.70 35.71 2.56
N THR A 143 -2.68 36.40 3.16
CA THR A 143 -3.66 37.23 2.43
C THR A 143 -3.10 37.98 1.20
N PRO A 144 -1.86 38.51 1.17
CA PRO A 144 -1.28 39.09 -0.05
C PRO A 144 -1.16 38.14 -1.25
N GLU A 145 -0.80 36.87 -1.08
CA GLU A 145 -0.58 35.94 -2.21
C GLU A 145 -1.90 35.55 -2.89
N THR A 146 -2.96 35.34 -2.09
CA THR A 146 -4.31 35.08 -2.61
C THR A 146 -4.82 36.27 -3.42
N VAL A 147 -4.55 37.49 -2.97
CA VAL A 147 -4.95 38.72 -3.69
C VAL A 147 -4.26 38.81 -5.05
N VAL A 148 -2.99 38.43 -5.15
CA VAL A 148 -2.25 38.46 -6.42
C VAL A 148 -2.83 37.46 -7.42
N VAL A 149 -3.06 36.20 -7.00
CA VAL A 149 -3.61 35.16 -7.89
C VAL A 149 -5.03 35.49 -8.34
N VAL A 150 -5.90 35.93 -7.41
CA VAL A 150 -7.27 36.34 -7.72
C VAL A 150 -7.28 37.60 -8.60
N GLY A 151 -6.36 38.54 -8.38
CA GLY A 151 -6.21 39.75 -9.18
C GLY A 151 -5.88 39.45 -10.64
N PHE A 152 -4.87 38.60 -10.89
CA PHE A 152 -4.55 38.19 -12.26
C PHE A 152 -5.69 37.40 -12.92
N GLY A 153 -6.35 36.51 -12.18
CA GLY A 153 -7.53 35.79 -12.67
C GLY A 153 -8.68 36.72 -13.07
N ALA A 154 -8.96 37.74 -12.26
CA ALA A 154 -10.01 38.73 -12.54
C ALA A 154 -9.68 39.60 -13.77
N ILE A 155 -8.42 40.03 -13.93
CA ILE A 155 -7.99 40.83 -15.09
C ILE A 155 -8.12 40.00 -16.38
N LEU A 156 -7.65 38.76 -16.37
CA LEU A 156 -7.73 37.86 -17.52
C LEU A 156 -9.19 37.52 -17.87
N GLY A 157 -10.01 37.22 -16.86
CA GLY A 157 -11.44 36.94 -17.03
C GLY A 157 -12.22 38.13 -17.57
N ALA A 158 -11.98 39.33 -17.04
CA ALA A 158 -12.61 40.56 -17.51
C ALA A 158 -12.19 40.90 -18.96
N SER A 159 -10.93 40.67 -19.30
CA SER A 159 -10.42 40.87 -20.66
C SER A 159 -11.09 39.93 -21.67
N ALA A 160 -11.29 38.67 -21.30
CA ALA A 160 -12.02 37.71 -22.13
C ALA A 160 -13.49 38.12 -22.32
N LEU A 161 -14.18 38.54 -21.25
CA LEU A 161 -15.56 39.05 -21.33
C LEU A 161 -15.68 40.27 -22.26
N PHE A 162 -14.71 41.19 -22.23
CA PHE A 162 -14.73 42.36 -23.09
C PHE A 162 -14.54 42.02 -24.58
N LEU A 163 -13.73 40.99 -24.88
CA LEU A 163 -13.59 40.47 -26.24
C LEU A 163 -14.88 39.78 -26.73
N PHE A 164 -15.55 39.00 -25.87
CA PHE A 164 -16.82 38.35 -26.21
C PHE A 164 -18.01 39.32 -26.27
N ALA A 165 -17.93 40.50 -25.63
CA ALA A 165 -18.97 41.52 -25.71
C ALA A 165 -18.92 42.37 -27.00
N ASN A 166 -17.87 42.23 -27.80
CA ASN A 166 -17.67 42.95 -29.08
C ASN A 166 -17.75 42.04 -30.32
N ILE A 167 -18.16 40.78 -30.14
CA ILE A 167 -18.60 39.90 -31.24
C ILE A 167 -20.12 39.87 -31.28
#